data_AF-A0A816KIB2-F1
#
_entry.id   AF-A0A816KIB2-F1
#
_cell.length_a   1.000
_cell.length_b   1.000
_cell.length_c   1.000
_cell.angle_alpha   90.00
_cell.angle_beta   90.00
_cell.angle_gamma   90.00
#
_symmetry.space_group_name_H-M   'P 1'
#
loop_
_entity.id
_entity.type
_entity.pdbx_description
1 polymer ?
#
loop_
_entity_poly.entity_id
_entity_poly.type
_entity_poly.pdbx_seq_one_letter_code
_entity_poly.pdbx_strand_id
1 'polypeptide(L)' 'MSINPVADVKPFKTMWKIKVKVIRLWKQYSDAGGETIEMVLCDVKVNDGIRFSVKAMSDFNLYSRPD' A
#
# COMPACT_ATOMS: atom_id res chain seq x y z
N MET A 1 6.58 -8.64 -16.25
CA MET A 1 5.25 -8.55 -15.61
C MET A 1 4.50 -7.34 -16.14
N SER A 2 3.27 -7.54 -16.59
CA SER A 2 2.36 -6.47 -17.00
C SER A 2 1.84 -5.67 -15.79
N ILE A 3 1.48 -4.40 -16.01
CA ILE A 3 0.78 -3.60 -15.02
C ILE A 3 -0.70 -4.02 -15.04
N ASN A 4 -1.24 -4.32 -13.88
CA ASN A 4 -2.62 -4.71 -13.64
C ASN A 4 -3.42 -3.47 -13.18
N PRO A 5 -4.69 -3.33 -13.58
CA PRO A 5 -5.64 -2.44 -12.93
C PRO A 5 -5.84 -2.79 -11.45
N VAL A 6 -6.24 -1.81 -10.64
CA VAL A 6 -6.56 -2.04 -9.22
C VAL A 6 -7.68 -3.06 -9.03
N ALA A 7 -8.71 -3.04 -9.90
CA ALA A 7 -9.83 -3.98 -9.87
C ALA A 7 -9.43 -5.46 -10.04
N ASP A 8 -8.22 -5.72 -10.57
CA ASP A 8 -7.69 -7.08 -10.76
C ASP A 8 -6.89 -7.59 -9.55
N VAL A 9 -6.75 -6.76 -8.50
CA VAL A 9 -6.18 -7.17 -7.22
C VAL A 9 -7.28 -7.84 -6.41
N LYS A 10 -7.12 -9.14 -6.15
CA LYS A 10 -8.10 -9.97 -5.45
C LYS A 10 -7.40 -10.84 -4.40
N PRO A 11 -8.12 -11.24 -3.33
CA PRO A 11 -7.61 -12.25 -2.40
C PRO A 11 -7.08 -13.48 -3.16
N PHE A 12 -6.00 -14.09 -2.66
CA PHE A 12 -5.35 -15.29 -3.21
C PHE A 12 -4.62 -15.14 -4.56
N LYS A 13 -4.68 -13.98 -5.24
CA LYS A 13 -3.79 -13.66 -6.36
C LYS A 13 -2.45 -13.15 -5.82
N THR A 14 -1.41 -13.98 -5.88
CA THR A 14 -0.10 -13.70 -5.27
C THR A 14 0.87 -12.91 -6.17
N MET A 15 0.61 -12.85 -7.48
CA MET A 15 1.44 -12.13 -8.44
C MET A 15 0.65 -11.02 -9.12
N TRP A 16 0.98 -9.77 -8.79
CA TRP A 16 0.43 -8.58 -9.41
C TRP A 16 1.41 -7.42 -9.30
N LYS A 17 1.25 -6.48 -10.22
CA LYS A 17 1.97 -5.20 -10.24
C LYS A 17 0.97 -4.13 -10.63
N ILE A 18 0.79 -3.09 -9.80
CA ILE A 18 -0.17 -2.00 -10.05
C ILE A 18 0.57 -0.67 -10.14
N LYS A 19 -0.05 0.33 -10.78
CA LYS A 19 0.44 1.71 -10.82
C LYS A 19 -0.63 2.62 -10.22
N VAL A 20 -0.32 3.26 -9.10
CA VAL A 20 -1.27 4.00 -8.27
C VAL A 20 -0.68 5.31 -7.76
N LYS A 21 -1.53 6.24 -7.32
CA LYS A 21 -1.15 7.40 -6.51
C LYS A 21 -1.48 7.12 -5.05
N VAL A 22 -0.57 7.47 -4.14
CA VAL A 22 -0.85 7.49 -2.69
C VAL A 22 -1.59 8.78 -2.39
N ILE A 23 -2.84 8.68 -1.90
CA ILE A 23 -3.66 9.84 -1.55
C ILE A 23 -3.55 10.16 -0.05
N ARG A 24 -3.48 9.11 0.79
CA ARG A 24 -3.32 9.25 2.24
C ARG A 24 -2.39 8.16 2.74
N LEU A 25 -1.59 8.49 3.74
CA LEU A 25 -0.64 7.60 4.40
C LEU A 25 -0.60 7.97 5.88
N TRP A 26 -0.79 7.01 6.78
CA TRP A 26 -0.68 7.24 8.22
C TRP A 26 -0.12 6.01 8.93
N LYS A 27 0.54 6.26 10.07
CA LYS A 27 0.91 5.19 11.01
C LYS A 27 -0.31 4.80 11.84
N GLN A 28 -0.52 3.51 11.99
CA GLN A 28 -1.46 2.96 12.96
C GLN A 28 -0.66 2.16 14.00
N TYR A 29 -0.83 2.54 15.25
CA TYR A 29 -0.28 1.84 16.39
C TYR A 29 -1.26 0.74 16.79
N SER A 30 -0.78 -0.50 16.90
CA SER A 30 -1.57 -1.59 17.44
C SER A 30 -1.18 -1.87 18.89
N ASP A 31 -2.17 -2.14 19.74
CA ASP A 31 -1.96 -2.47 21.15
C ASP A 31 -1.12 -3.74 21.36
N ALA A 32 -1.03 -4.59 20.32
CA ALA A 32 -0.23 -5.82 20.29
C ALA A 32 1.26 -5.59 19.95
N GLY A 33 1.78 -4.36 20.07
CA GLY A 33 3.21 -4.06 19.97
C GLY A 33 3.79 -4.02 18.54
N GLY A 34 2.95 -3.75 17.53
CA GLY A 34 3.40 -3.61 16.14
C GLY A 34 3.05 -2.24 15.54
N GLU A 35 4.00 -1.61 14.85
CA GLU A 35 3.73 -0.47 13.96
C GLU A 35 3.16 -0.97 12.63
N THR A 36 2.04 -0.41 12.21
CA THR A 36 1.43 -0.65 10.89
C THR A 36 1.35 0.66 10.14
N ILE A 37 1.40 0.60 8.81
CA ILE A 37 1.16 1.74 7.95
C ILE A 37 -0.12 1.46 7.16
N GLU A 38 -1.08 2.35 7.28
CA GLU A 38 -2.27 2.34 6.47
C GLU A 38 -2.16 3.39 5.36
N MET A 39 -2.68 3.03 4.19
CA MET A 39 -2.64 3.90 3.01
C MET A 39 -3.92 3.79 2.18
N VAL A 40 -4.29 4.91 1.56
CA VAL A 40 -5.33 4.96 0.51
C VAL A 40 -4.63 5.19 -0.81
N LEU A 41 -4.82 4.26 -1.74
CA LEU A 41 -4.27 4.30 -3.08
C LEU A 41 -5.39 4.52 -4.09
N CYS A 42 -5.09 5.19 -5.19
CA CYS A 42 -6.02 5.40 -6.29
C CYS A 42 -5.39 4.98 -7.61
N ASP A 43 -6.15 4.28 -8.46
CA ASP A 43 -5.69 3.88 -9.79
C ASP A 43 -5.35 5.14 -10.62
N VAL A 44 -4.29 5.05 -11.42
CA VAL A 44 -3.89 6.17 -12.28
C VAL A 44 -4.85 6.35 -13.45
N LYS A 45 -5.53 5.28 -13.90
CA LYS A 45 -6.44 5.31 -15.05
C LYS A 45 -7.89 5.56 -14.69
N VAL A 46 -8.32 5.13 -13.50
CA VAL A 46 -9.69 5.23 -13.01
C VAL A 46 -9.61 5.87 -11.63
N ASN A 47 -10.46 6.84 -11.31
CA ASN A 47 -10.52 7.43 -9.95
C ASN A 47 -11.16 6.46 -8.93
N ASP A 48 -10.82 5.17 -9.02
CA ASP A 48 -11.25 4.13 -8.10
C ASP A 48 -10.20 3.94 -7.01
N GLY A 49 -10.66 3.97 -5.77
CA GLY A 49 -9.82 3.99 -4.58
C GLY A 49 -9.78 2.63 -3.90
N ILE A 50 -8.61 2.19 -3.50
CA ILE A 50 -8.42 0.96 -2.73
C ILE A 50 -7.65 1.27 -1.44
N ARG A 51 -8.09 0.65 -0.34
CA ARG A 51 -7.43 0.76 0.96
C ARG A 51 -6.48 -0.41 1.13
N PHE A 52 -5.25 -0.10 1.54
CA PHE A 52 -4.24 -1.09 1.89
C PHE A 52 -3.75 -0.84 3.30
N SER A 53 -3.59 -1.91 4.07
CA SER A 53 -2.88 -1.89 5.36
C SER A 53 -1.68 -2.81 5.22
N VAL A 54 -0.51 -2.30 5.59
CA VAL A 54 0.75 -3.05 5.57
C VAL A 54 1.31 -3.04 6.99
N LYS A 55 1.54 -4.22 7.55
CA LYS A 55 2.29 -4.35 8.80
C LYS A 55 3.77 -4.21 8.49
N ALA A 56 4.41 -3.18 9.03
CA ALA A 56 5.85 -3.04 8.88
C ALA A 56 6.50 -4.19 9.67
N MET A 57 7.26 -5.04 8.98
CA MET A 57 8.23 -5.91 9.65
C MET A 57 9.49 -5.06 9.84
N SER A 58 9.74 -4.65 11.09
CA SER A 58 10.89 -3.92 11.68
C SER A 58 11.59 -2.78 10.93
N ASP A 59 11.69 -2.80 9.59
CA ASP A 59 12.64 -2.02 8.81
C ASP A 59 11.99 -1.18 7.68
N PHE A 60 10.65 -1.06 7.63
CA PHE A 60 9.99 -0.24 6.61
C PHE A 60 10.02 1.26 6.97
N ASN A 61 11.18 1.89 6.75
CA ASN A 61 11.39 3.32 7.01
C ASN A 61 11.20 4.15 5.72
N LEU A 62 9.99 4.68 5.52
CA LEU A 62 9.65 5.54 4.36
C LEU A 62 10.32 6.93 4.37
N TYR A 63 11.02 7.28 5.46
CA TYR A 63 11.65 8.58 5.64
C TYR A 63 13.17 8.57 5.41
N SER A 64 13.77 7.43 5.08
CA SER A 64 15.18 7.33 4.71
C SER A 64 15.40 7.78 3.25
N ARG A 65 15.29 9.09 2.99
CA ARG A 65 16.03 9.71 1.90
C ARG A 65 17.42 10.07 2.44
N PRO A 66 18.52 9.47 1.96
CA PRO A 66 19.79 10.15 1.95
C PRO A 66 19.85 11.05 0.71
N ASP A 67 20.36 12.24 0.93
CA ASP A 67 20.68 13.33 0.00
C ASP A 67 21.24 12.87 -1.36
#